data_AF-A0A6A3D1L0-F1
#
_entry.id   AF-A0A6A3D1L0-F1
#
_cell.length_a   1.000
_cell.length_b   1.000
_cell.length_c   1.000
_cell.angle_alpha   90.00
_cell.angle_beta   90.00
_cell.angle_gamma   90.00
#
_symmetry.space_group_name_H-M   'P 1'
#
loop_
_entity.id
_entity.type
_entity.pdbx_description
1 polymer ?
#
loop_
_entity_poly.entity_id
_entity_poly.type
_entity_poly.pdbx_seq_one_letter_code
_entity_poly.pdbx_strand_id
1 'polypeptide(L)'
;MNGKEEVLGMSSSHTITIAKILEKYNSYTYGALEPGQSEIDTQSKYQEYLKLKAKVEVLQHSQRPFLGENFGDLGIKELEQVEHQLDFSLRKVRSRKMQMQMQMMMDQFSELQTKLEESSSMIRSTWETGEQSVPYNHPPPVPPPRSDAFSEPLYCCNYLQMGYNPGNITDEDTATGSAIAPTGFIPGWML
;
A
#
# COMPACT_ATOMS: atom_id res chain seq x y z
N MET A 1 -79.43 23.52 35.91
CA MET A 1 -79.22 22.05 35.90
C MET A 1 -78.58 21.75 34.55
N ASN A 2 -77.26 21.83 34.42
CA ASN A 2 -76.26 20.80 34.73
C ASN A 2 -76.63 19.42 34.17
N GLY A 3 -75.76 18.88 33.30
CA GLY A 3 -75.82 17.50 32.81
C GLY A 3 -75.48 17.43 31.32
N LYS A 4 -74.20 17.48 30.92
CA LYS A 4 -73.33 16.31 30.70
C LYS A 4 -73.74 15.51 29.46
N GLU A 5 -72.94 15.63 28.41
CA GLU A 5 -72.38 14.49 27.68
C GLU A 5 -71.09 14.96 26.99
N GLU A 6 -70.04 14.96 27.81
CA GLU A 6 -68.68 14.68 27.37
C GLU A 6 -68.61 13.19 26.98
N VAL A 7 -67.52 12.78 26.31
CA VAL A 7 -67.13 11.41 25.94
C VAL A 7 -67.54 11.12 24.47
N LEU A 8 -66.66 10.85 23.50
CA LEU A 8 -65.38 10.16 23.52
C LEU A 8 -64.75 10.36 22.13
N GLY A 9 -63.45 10.59 22.03
CA GLY A 9 -62.81 10.58 20.72
C GLY A 9 -61.37 11.07 20.66
N MET A 10 -60.58 10.85 21.72
CA MET A 10 -59.13 10.85 21.60
C MET A 10 -58.74 9.68 20.68
N SER A 11 -58.63 9.90 19.37
CA SER A 11 -57.66 9.22 18.52
C SER A 11 -57.72 9.80 17.10
N SER A 12 -56.83 10.74 16.81
CA SER A 12 -56.24 10.76 15.47
C SER A 12 -54.74 10.87 15.65
N SER A 13 -54.18 9.79 16.19
CA SER A 13 -52.78 9.44 15.98
C SER A 13 -52.49 9.67 14.51
N HIS A 14 -51.43 10.41 14.24
CA HIS A 14 -51.06 10.94 12.93
C HIS A 14 -51.13 9.89 11.80
N THR A 15 -52.30 9.70 11.20
CA THR A 15 -52.41 9.07 9.89
C THR A 15 -52.02 10.15 8.90
N ILE A 16 -50.72 10.32 8.72
CA ILE A 16 -50.20 11.14 7.62
C ILE A 16 -50.57 10.37 6.36
N THR A 17 -51.70 10.74 5.76
CA THR A 17 -52.18 10.19 4.51
C THR A 17 -51.12 10.42 3.44
N ILE A 18 -50.98 9.52 2.47
CA ILE A 18 -50.01 9.62 1.37
C ILE A 18 -50.07 11.02 0.73
N ALA A 19 -51.27 11.59 0.55
CA ALA A 19 -51.45 12.95 0.07
C ALA A 19 -50.74 14.03 0.93
N LYS A 20 -50.82 13.95 2.26
CA LYS A 20 -50.12 14.87 3.19
C LYS A 20 -48.60 14.68 3.16
N ILE A 21 -48.14 13.44 2.97
CA ILE A 21 -46.70 13.16 2.79
C ILE A 21 -46.21 13.78 1.48
N LEU A 22 -46.97 13.60 0.40
CA LEU A 22 -46.66 14.16 -0.92
C LEU A 22 -46.69 15.69 -0.92
N GLU A 23 -47.68 16.31 -0.28
CA GLU A 23 -47.80 17.76 -0.14
C GLU A 23 -46.66 18.36 0.70
N LYS A 24 -46.28 17.69 1.78
CA LYS A 24 -45.12 18.08 2.61
C LYS A 24 -43.81 17.91 1.85
N TYR A 25 -43.65 16.83 1.08
CA TYR A 25 -42.49 16.64 0.21
C TYR A 25 -42.45 17.72 -0.89
N ASN A 26 -43.58 17.98 -1.55
CA ASN A 26 -43.72 19.00 -2.59
C ASN A 26 -43.39 20.40 -2.06
N SER A 27 -43.84 20.75 -0.85
CA SER A 27 -43.54 22.05 -0.23
C SER A 27 -42.07 22.20 0.18
N TYR A 28 -41.36 21.13 0.60
CA TYR A 28 -39.91 21.22 0.81
C TYR A 28 -39.09 21.22 -0.48
N THR A 29 -39.57 20.54 -1.53
CA THR A 29 -38.82 20.38 -2.77
C THR A 29 -39.05 21.54 -3.74
N TYR A 30 -40.25 22.14 -3.70
CA TYR A 30 -40.72 23.14 -4.65
C TYR A 30 -41.47 24.32 -4.01
N GLY A 31 -41.77 24.29 -2.71
CA GLY A 31 -42.60 25.32 -2.05
C GLY A 31 -41.93 26.68 -1.88
N ALA A 32 -40.62 26.81 -2.16
CA ALA A 32 -39.91 28.08 -2.26
C ALA A 32 -39.62 28.51 -3.72
N LEU A 33 -40.01 27.69 -4.70
CA LEU A 33 -39.80 27.97 -6.12
C LEU A 33 -41.07 28.56 -6.73
N GLU A 34 -40.95 29.73 -7.34
CA GLU A 34 -42.00 30.34 -8.15
C GLU A 34 -42.54 29.35 -9.19
N PRO A 35 -43.84 29.38 -9.54
CA PRO A 35 -44.44 28.48 -10.53
C PRO A 35 -43.72 28.67 -11.89
N GLY A 36 -42.93 27.67 -12.28
CA GLY A 36 -42.06 27.68 -13.46
C GLY A 36 -40.56 27.63 -13.15
N GLN A 37 -40.11 28.12 -11.99
CA GLN A 37 -38.70 28.09 -11.58
C GLN A 37 -38.20 26.65 -11.34
N SER A 38 -39.08 25.78 -10.85
CA SER A 38 -38.83 24.34 -10.67
C SER A 38 -38.60 23.61 -11.99
N GLU A 39 -39.41 23.89 -13.00
CA GLU A 39 -39.29 23.28 -14.33
C GLU A 39 -38.03 23.78 -15.05
N ILE A 40 -37.73 25.08 -14.93
CA ILE A 40 -36.49 25.69 -15.44
C ILE A 40 -35.25 25.10 -14.72
N ASP A 41 -35.30 24.92 -13.40
CA ASP A 41 -34.20 24.36 -12.62
C ASP A 41 -33.97 22.87 -12.92
N THR A 42 -35.03 22.08 -13.07
CA THR A 42 -34.93 20.67 -13.49
C THR A 42 -34.41 20.54 -14.93
N GLN A 43 -34.85 21.39 -15.86
CA GLN A 43 -34.33 21.47 -17.21
C GLN A 43 -32.84 21.88 -17.23
N SER A 44 -32.46 22.86 -16.40
CA SER A 44 -31.08 23.29 -16.24
C SER A 44 -30.18 22.16 -15.72
N LYS A 45 -30.61 21.48 -14.63
CA LYS A 45 -29.92 20.31 -14.08
C LYS A 45 -29.77 19.19 -15.11
N TYR A 46 -30.81 18.94 -15.91
CA TYR A 46 -30.75 17.95 -16.98
C TYR A 46 -29.73 18.34 -18.07
N GLN A 47 -29.67 19.61 -18.46
CA GLN A 47 -28.65 20.10 -19.40
C GLN A 47 -27.23 19.97 -18.83
N GLU A 48 -27.03 20.26 -17.55
CA GLU A 48 -25.74 20.06 -16.88
C GLU A 48 -25.36 18.58 -16.83
N TYR A 49 -26.31 17.70 -16.53
CA TYR A 49 -26.11 16.26 -16.61
C TYR A 49 -25.69 15.82 -18.02
N LEU A 50 -26.36 16.30 -19.08
CA LEU A 50 -25.97 15.97 -20.46
C LEU A 50 -24.56 16.46 -20.78
N LYS A 51 -24.18 17.67 -20.35
CA LYS A 51 -22.81 18.18 -20.49
C LYS A 51 -21.80 17.30 -19.76
N LEU A 52 -22.12 16.85 -18.54
CA LEU A 52 -21.26 15.97 -17.75
C LEU A 52 -21.13 14.59 -18.42
N LYS A 53 -22.24 14.01 -18.87
CA LYS A 53 -22.28 12.73 -19.57
C LYS A 53 -21.40 12.77 -20.84
N ALA A 54 -21.52 13.82 -21.65
CA ALA A 54 -20.69 14.01 -22.83
C ALA A 54 -19.18 14.07 -22.47
N LYS A 55 -18.81 14.78 -21.38
CA LYS A 55 -17.42 14.81 -20.91
C LYS A 55 -16.92 13.44 -20.49
N VAL A 56 -17.74 12.66 -19.78
CA VAL A 56 -17.40 11.29 -19.36
C VAL A 56 -17.18 10.40 -20.58
N GLU A 57 -18.05 10.48 -21.59
CA GLU A 57 -17.92 9.69 -22.82
C GLU A 57 -16.63 10.04 -23.58
N VAL A 58 -16.29 11.33 -23.70
CA VAL A 58 -15.03 11.77 -24.31
C VAL A 58 -13.82 11.25 -23.51
N LEU A 59 -13.85 11.36 -22.18
CA LEU A 59 -12.78 10.87 -21.32
C LEU A 59 -12.60 9.35 -21.46
N GLN A 60 -13.68 8.58 -21.37
CA GLN A 60 -13.67 7.14 -21.57
C GLN A 60 -13.15 6.77 -22.96
N HIS A 61 -13.60 7.46 -24.01
CA HIS A 61 -13.11 7.23 -25.36
C HIS A 61 -11.61 7.51 -25.48
N SER A 62 -11.11 8.58 -24.88
CA SER A 62 -9.68 8.90 -24.85
C SER A 62 -8.83 7.89 -24.07
N GLN A 63 -9.40 7.19 -23.08
CA GLN A 63 -8.67 6.21 -22.27
C GLN A 63 -8.53 4.84 -22.96
N ARG A 64 -9.51 4.44 -23.77
CA ARG A 64 -9.59 3.10 -24.39
C ARG A 64 -8.31 2.64 -25.11
N PRO A 65 -7.64 3.47 -25.92
CA PRO A 65 -6.38 3.08 -26.58
C PRO A 65 -5.29 2.68 -25.59
N PHE A 66 -5.18 3.38 -24.46
CA PHE A 66 -4.19 3.07 -23.43
C PHE A 66 -4.50 1.78 -22.65
N LEU A 67 -5.73 1.29 -22.74
CA LEU A 67 -6.19 0.03 -22.15
C LEU A 67 -6.13 -1.14 -23.14
N GLY A 68 -5.69 -0.90 -24.37
CA GLY A 68 -5.62 -1.94 -25.39
C GLY A 68 -6.90 -2.09 -26.23
N GLU A 69 -7.83 -1.14 -26.17
CA GLU A 69 -9.14 -1.21 -26.83
C GLU A 69 -9.24 -0.26 -28.03
N ASN A 70 -10.09 -0.60 -29.01
CA ASN A 70 -10.47 0.26 -30.16
C ASN A 70 -9.31 0.82 -31.02
N PHE A 71 -8.24 0.03 -31.24
CA PHE A 71 -7.16 0.44 -32.13
C PHE A 71 -7.52 0.49 -33.62
N GLY A 72 -8.61 -0.19 -34.03
CA GLY A 72 -9.04 -0.20 -35.43
C GLY A 72 -9.45 1.18 -35.97
N ASP A 73 -9.82 2.09 -35.07
CA ASP A 73 -10.24 3.45 -35.41
C ASP A 73 -9.06 4.44 -35.46
N LEU A 74 -7.87 4.02 -35.00
CA LEU A 74 -6.67 4.86 -34.89
C LEU A 74 -5.78 4.75 -36.13
N GLY A 75 -5.27 5.89 -36.59
CA GLY A 75 -4.23 5.94 -37.63
C GLY A 75 -2.84 5.57 -37.08
N ILE A 76 -1.90 5.27 -37.99
CA ILE A 76 -0.51 4.88 -37.64
C ILE A 76 0.16 5.91 -36.72
N LYS A 77 0.01 7.22 -37.01
CA LYS A 77 0.59 8.29 -36.20
C LYS A 77 0.03 8.36 -34.78
N GLU A 78 -1.28 8.11 -34.65
CA GLU A 78 -1.94 8.13 -33.34
C GLU A 78 -1.53 6.90 -32.53
N LEU A 79 -1.35 5.75 -33.20
CA LEU A 79 -0.83 4.54 -32.57
C LEU A 79 0.61 4.73 -32.05
N GLU A 80 1.50 5.32 -32.86
CA GLU A 80 2.87 5.68 -32.42
C GLU A 80 2.85 6.63 -31.22
N GLN A 81 1.91 7.58 -31.19
CA GLN A 81 1.75 8.50 -30.06
C GLN A 81 1.31 7.78 -28.78
N VAL A 82 0.36 6.84 -28.89
CA VAL A 82 -0.10 6.01 -27.76
C VAL A 82 1.06 5.16 -27.23
N GLU A 83 1.79 4.48 -28.12
CA GLU A 83 2.98 3.69 -27.76
C GLU A 83 4.01 4.54 -27.01
N HIS A 84 4.37 5.70 -27.59
CA HIS A 84 5.34 6.59 -26.97
C HIS A 84 4.90 7.07 -25.57
N GLN A 85 3.62 7.38 -25.41
CA GLN A 85 3.07 7.82 -24.13
C GLN A 85 3.06 6.70 -23.08
N LEU A 86 2.73 5.47 -23.47
CA LEU A 86 2.80 4.29 -22.60
C LEU A 86 4.25 4.04 -22.14
N ASP A 87 5.18 4.05 -23.09
CA ASP A 87 6.60 3.87 -22.83
C ASP A 87 7.17 4.93 -21.86
N PHE A 88 6.85 6.20 -22.13
CA PHE A 88 7.27 7.30 -21.27
C PHE A 88 6.69 7.16 -19.85
N SER A 89 5.39 6.88 -19.75
CA SER A 89 4.71 6.73 -18.46
C SER A 89 5.26 5.55 -17.67
N LEU A 90 5.53 4.43 -18.34
CA LEU A 90 6.09 3.23 -17.73
C LEU A 90 7.51 3.47 -17.21
N ARG A 91 8.37 4.15 -17.98
CA ARG A 91 9.70 4.57 -17.51
C ARG A 91 9.58 5.45 -16.26
N LYS A 92 8.64 6.41 -16.25
CA LYS A 92 8.40 7.29 -15.11
C LYS A 92 7.93 6.54 -13.86
N VAL A 93 6.99 5.61 -14.02
CA VAL A 93 6.48 4.76 -12.91
C VAL A 93 7.60 3.90 -12.33
N ARG A 94 8.38 3.23 -13.19
CA ARG A 94 9.51 2.40 -12.74
C ARG A 94 10.57 3.22 -12.02
N SER A 95 10.94 4.38 -12.57
CA SER A 95 11.91 5.29 -11.95
C SER A 95 11.44 5.75 -10.56
N ARG A 96 10.16 6.17 -10.43
CA ARG A 96 9.59 6.54 -9.15
C ARG A 96 9.59 5.39 -8.15
N LYS A 97 9.17 4.19 -8.57
CA LYS A 97 9.18 3.00 -7.70
C LYS A 97 10.59 2.71 -7.20
N MET A 98 11.58 2.72 -8.09
CA MET A 98 12.98 2.49 -7.75
C MET A 98 13.50 3.55 -6.77
N GLN A 99 13.22 4.83 -7.01
CA GLN A 99 13.59 5.91 -6.12
C GLN A 99 12.99 5.74 -4.72
N MET A 100 11.70 5.38 -4.63
CA MET A 100 11.04 5.15 -3.35
C MET A 100 11.64 3.96 -2.59
N GLN A 101 11.90 2.84 -3.28
CA GLN A 101 12.53 1.67 -2.67
C GLN A 101 13.95 1.98 -2.18
N MET A 102 14.71 2.73 -2.95
CA MET A 102 16.05 3.17 -2.57
C MET A 102 16.01 4.08 -1.33
N GLN A 103 15.08 5.03 -1.29
CA GLN A 103 14.90 5.90 -0.11
C GLN A 103 14.57 5.08 1.13
N MET A 104 13.61 4.16 1.04
CA MET A 104 13.25 3.29 2.17
C MET A 104 14.43 2.46 2.67
N MET A 105 15.26 1.94 1.77
CA MET A 105 16.46 1.18 2.14
C MET A 105 17.49 2.06 2.84
N MET A 106 17.71 3.29 2.36
CA MET A 106 18.63 4.22 3.01
C MET A 106 18.14 4.60 4.41
N ASP A 107 16.84 4.86 4.57
CA ASP A 107 16.26 5.21 5.86
C ASP A 107 16.41 4.05 6.86
N GLN A 108 16.13 2.82 6.42
CA GLN A 108 16.33 1.61 7.24
C GLN A 108 17.79 1.39 7.63
N PHE A 109 18.72 1.57 6.68
CA PHE A 109 20.14 1.43 6.95
C PHE A 109 20.64 2.49 7.94
N SER A 110 20.20 3.74 7.78
CA SER A 110 20.51 4.83 8.71
C SER A 110 19.99 4.53 10.12
N GLU A 111 18.75 4.04 10.25
CA GLU A 111 18.17 3.71 11.55
C GLU A 111 18.95 2.58 12.25
N LEU A 112 19.30 1.53 11.51
CA LEU A 112 20.12 0.43 12.04
C LEU A 112 21.51 0.93 12.46
N GLN A 113 22.13 1.81 11.68
CA GLN A 113 23.42 2.39 12.00
C GLN A 113 23.36 3.24 13.28
N THR A 114 22.31 4.06 13.44
CA THR A 114 22.10 4.85 14.66
C THR A 114 21.91 3.95 15.88
N LYS A 115 21.05 2.92 15.79
CA LYS A 115 20.85 1.97 16.90
C LYS A 115 22.13 1.22 17.27
N LEU A 116 22.93 0.85 16.27
CA LEU A 116 24.21 0.20 16.51
C LEU A 116 25.16 1.15 17.26
N GLU A 117 25.28 2.39 16.83
CA GLU A 117 26.12 3.40 17.49
C GLU A 117 25.66 3.67 18.93
N GLU A 118 24.35 3.81 19.14
CA GLU A 118 23.75 3.98 20.48
C GLU A 118 24.08 2.80 21.40
N SER A 119 23.94 1.57 20.90
CA SER A 119 24.29 0.36 21.66
C SER A 119 25.79 0.29 21.98
N SER A 120 26.65 0.65 21.02
CA SER A 120 28.10 0.68 21.21
C SER A 120 28.50 1.71 22.28
N SER A 121 27.90 2.90 22.21
CA SER A 121 28.14 3.98 23.17
C SER A 121 27.68 3.61 24.58
N MET A 122 26.50 2.96 24.70
CA MET A 122 25.98 2.46 25.98
C MET A 122 26.87 1.39 26.59
N ILE A 123 27.38 0.46 25.77
CA ILE A 123 28.31 -0.57 26.25
C ILE A 123 29.58 0.10 26.77
N ARG A 124 30.17 1.03 26.00
CA ARG A 124 31.39 1.75 26.41
C ARG A 124 31.23 2.51 27.73
N SER A 125 30.12 3.24 27.90
CA SER A 125 29.85 3.96 29.16
C SER A 125 29.63 3.02 30.35
N THR A 126 29.06 1.84 30.11
CA THR A 126 28.89 0.80 31.15
C THR A 126 30.25 0.25 31.61
N TRP A 127 31.17 -0.01 30.68
CA TRP A 127 32.54 -0.43 31.02
C TRP A 127 33.30 0.64 31.81
N GLU A 128 33.19 1.91 31.41
CA GLU A 128 33.82 3.04 32.12
C GLU A 128 33.25 3.24 33.55
N THR A 129 31.97 2.93 33.77
CA THR A 129 31.33 3.02 35.09
C THR A 129 31.64 1.82 35.99
N GLY A 130 31.76 0.61 35.40
CA GLY A 130 32.10 -0.62 36.13
C GLY A 130 33.50 -0.60 36.75
N GLU A 131 34.45 0.13 36.14
CA GLU A 131 35.82 0.28 36.65
C GLU A 131 35.93 1.22 37.87
N GLN A 132 34.93 2.08 38.14
CA GLN A 132 34.94 2.99 39.29
C GLN A 132 34.53 2.35 40.63
N SER A 133 34.22 1.05 40.64
CA SER A 133 33.71 0.35 41.84
C SER A 133 34.53 -0.86 42.28
N VAL A 134 35.86 -0.85 42.12
CA VAL A 134 36.73 -1.75 42.91
C VAL A 134 38.05 -1.04 43.21
N PRO A 135 38.33 -0.62 44.47
CA PRO A 135 39.68 -0.26 44.83
C PRO A 135 40.50 -1.55 44.89
N TYR A 136 41.19 -1.89 43.80
CA TYR A 136 42.21 -2.93 43.78
C TYR A 136 43.41 -2.49 44.63
N ASN A 137 43.27 -2.57 45.96
CA ASN A 137 44.39 -2.56 46.91
C ASN A 137 44.83 -3.99 47.21
N HIS A 138 45.23 -4.75 46.18
CA HIS A 138 45.93 -6.01 46.37
C HIS A 138 47.14 -6.06 45.43
N PRO A 139 48.36 -6.29 45.95
CA PRO A 139 49.54 -6.48 45.10
C PRO A 139 49.36 -7.72 44.22
N PRO A 140 49.96 -7.75 43.01
CA PRO A 140 49.71 -8.80 42.02
C PRO A 140 50.16 -10.17 42.56
N PRO A 141 49.36 -11.24 42.38
CA PRO A 141 49.83 -12.60 42.58
C PRO A 141 50.89 -12.92 41.54
N VAL A 142 52.06 -13.38 42.00
CA VAL A 142 53.15 -13.91 41.17
C VAL A 142 52.60 -15.07 40.33
N PRO A 143 52.80 -15.11 38.99
CA PRO A 143 52.36 -16.24 38.19
C PRO A 143 53.21 -17.49 38.49
N PRO A 144 52.61 -18.68 38.70
CA PRO A 144 53.36 -19.93 38.71
C PRO A 144 53.96 -20.22 37.31
N PRO A 145 55.06 -20.99 37.22
CA PRO A 145 55.76 -21.23 35.97
C PRO A 145 54.83 -21.89 34.95
N ARG A 146 54.75 -21.24 33.80
CA ARG A 146 54.01 -21.65 32.60
C ARG A 146 54.55 -23.01 32.13
N SER A 147 53.80 -24.08 32.35
CA SER A 147 53.98 -25.32 31.60
C SER A 147 53.27 -25.19 30.25
N ASP A 148 54.01 -25.57 29.22
CA ASP A 148 53.60 -25.64 27.83
C ASP A 148 52.26 -26.34 27.60
N ALA A 149 51.66 -26.01 26.45
CA ALA A 149 50.51 -26.63 25.82
C ALA A 149 49.13 -26.28 26.39
N PHE A 150 48.56 -25.18 25.89
CA PHE A 150 47.35 -25.20 25.05
C PHE A 150 46.94 -23.75 24.76
N SER A 151 47.16 -23.29 23.54
CA SER A 151 46.43 -22.15 22.99
C SER A 151 46.24 -22.43 21.52
N GLU A 152 45.11 -23.11 21.28
CA GLU A 152 44.47 -23.29 19.99
C GLU A 152 44.38 -21.93 19.29
N PRO A 153 44.90 -21.78 18.05
CA PRO A 153 44.60 -20.60 17.27
C PRO A 153 43.09 -20.59 17.07
N LEU A 154 42.40 -19.63 17.69
CA LEU A 154 41.01 -19.36 17.34
C LEU A 154 41.01 -19.01 15.85
N TYR A 155 40.59 -19.98 15.04
CA TYR A 155 40.23 -19.78 13.66
C TYR A 155 39.15 -18.71 13.64
N CYS A 156 39.56 -17.48 13.37
CA CYS A 156 38.65 -16.39 13.11
C CYS A 156 37.78 -16.79 11.91
N CYS A 157 36.50 -17.03 12.20
CA CYS A 157 35.35 -16.92 11.31
C CYS A 157 35.64 -16.95 9.79
N ASN A 158 35.82 -18.13 9.19
CA ASN A 158 35.62 -18.32 7.75
C ASN A 158 34.12 -18.55 7.44
N TYR A 159 33.27 -17.56 7.73
CA TYR A 159 31.89 -17.56 7.21
C TYR A 159 31.67 -16.36 6.29
N LEU A 160 32.42 -16.31 5.21
CA LEU A 160 32.00 -15.67 3.96
C LEU A 160 32.65 -16.41 2.79
N GLN A 161 32.40 -17.72 2.68
CA GLN A 161 32.58 -18.44 1.41
C GLN A 161 31.34 -18.17 0.55
N MET A 162 31.30 -16.95 0.00
CA MET A 162 30.29 -16.57 -0.97
C MET A 162 30.58 -17.35 -2.26
N GLY A 163 29.73 -18.34 -2.53
CA GLY A 163 29.54 -18.95 -3.84
C GLY A 163 30.69 -19.83 -4.33
N TYR A 164 30.72 -21.10 -3.94
CA TYR A 164 31.17 -22.18 -4.82
C TYR A 164 30.53 -23.49 -4.36
N ASN A 165 29.54 -23.97 -5.12
CA ASN A 165 29.03 -25.33 -4.98
C ASN A 165 29.80 -26.18 -6.01
N PRO A 166 30.61 -27.17 -5.60
CA PRO A 166 31.30 -28.02 -6.55
C PRO A 166 30.25 -28.83 -7.30
N GLY A 167 30.31 -28.73 -8.63
CA GLY A 167 29.46 -29.49 -9.53
C GLY A 167 29.45 -30.97 -9.17
N ASN A 168 28.25 -31.46 -8.93
CA ASN A 168 27.86 -32.85 -9.04
C ASN A 168 28.18 -33.36 -10.45
N ILE A 169 29.39 -33.89 -10.58
CA ILE A 169 29.80 -34.78 -11.67
C ILE A 169 29.17 -36.15 -11.38
N THR A 170 28.14 -36.50 -12.13
CA THR A 170 27.82 -37.88 -12.48
C THR A 170 27.16 -37.86 -13.86
N ASP A 171 27.99 -38.15 -14.86
CA ASP A 171 27.77 -38.96 -16.05
C ASP A 171 26.39 -38.90 -16.77
N GLU A 172 26.43 -38.25 -17.93
CA GLU A 172 25.97 -38.75 -19.24
C GLU A 172 25.04 -39.98 -19.24
N ASP A 173 23.77 -39.82 -19.64
CA ASP A 173 23.25 -40.45 -20.87
C ASP A 173 21.83 -39.99 -21.29
N THR A 174 21.68 -39.78 -22.60
CA THR A 174 20.52 -40.04 -23.49
C THR A 174 19.11 -39.40 -23.27
N ALA A 175 18.59 -38.88 -24.38
CA ALA A 175 17.29 -38.23 -24.59
C ALA A 175 16.04 -39.10 -24.38
N THR A 176 14.88 -38.49 -24.08
CA THR A 176 13.54 -38.64 -24.74
C THR A 176 12.38 -38.17 -23.83
N GLY A 177 11.47 -37.34 -24.36
CA GLY A 177 9.99 -37.46 -24.20
C GLY A 177 9.24 -37.10 -22.90
N SER A 178 8.46 -36.01 -22.99
CA SER A 178 7.03 -35.84 -22.55
C SER A 178 6.56 -36.06 -21.08
N ALA A 179 6.13 -34.94 -20.49
CA ALA A 179 4.80 -34.65 -19.86
C ALA A 179 4.39 -35.12 -18.43
N ILE A 180 3.85 -34.13 -17.67
CA ILE A 180 2.85 -34.16 -16.55
C ILE A 180 3.43 -34.54 -15.15
N ALA A 181 3.30 -33.81 -14.03
CA ALA A 181 2.72 -32.53 -13.60
C ALA A 181 3.23 -32.22 -12.15
N PRO A 182 2.51 -31.52 -11.24
CA PRO A 182 2.69 -30.10 -10.94
C PRO A 182 3.10 -29.85 -9.47
N THR A 183 4.16 -29.07 -9.24
CA THR A 183 4.41 -28.48 -7.91
C THR A 183 4.73 -27.01 -8.08
N GLY A 184 3.65 -26.22 -8.12
CA GLY A 184 3.72 -24.77 -8.11
C GLY A 184 4.25 -24.30 -6.76
N PHE A 185 5.47 -23.78 -6.75
CA PHE A 185 5.93 -22.86 -5.72
C PHE A 185 5.85 -21.46 -6.30
N ILE A 186 4.77 -20.75 -6.01
CA ILE A 186 4.65 -19.33 -6.36
C ILE A 186 5.38 -18.56 -5.24
N PRO A 187 6.44 -17.81 -5.56
CA PRO A 187 7.15 -17.04 -4.54
C PRO A 187 6.30 -15.85 -4.08
N GLY A 188 6.39 -15.51 -2.78
CA GLY A 188 5.54 -14.53 -2.09
C GLY A 188 5.60 -13.07 -2.55
N TRP A 189 6.28 -12.76 -3.65
CA TRP A 189 6.20 -11.45 -4.32
C TRP A 189 5.04 -11.37 -5.32
N MET A 190 4.36 -12.50 -5.60
CA MET A 190 3.27 -12.61 -6.56
C MET A 190 1.88 -12.67 -5.89
N LEU A 191 1.77 -12.18 -4.65
CA LEU A 191 0.51 -11.92 -3.92
C LEU A 191 0.30 -10.41 -3.78
#